data_AF-A0A412ZCB0-F1
#
_entry.id   AF-A0A412ZCB0-F1
#
_cell.length_a   1.000
_cell.length_b   1.000
_cell.length_c   1.000
_cell.angle_alpha   90.00
_cell.angle_beta   90.00
_cell.angle_gamma   90.00
#
_symmetry.space_group_name_H-M   'P 1'
#
loop_
_entity.id
_entity.type
_entity.pdbx_description
1 polymer ?
#
loop_
_entity_poly.entity_id
_entity_poly.type
_entity_poly.pdbx_seq_one_letter_code
_entity_poly.pdbx_strand_id
1 'polypeptide(L)'
;MNEVRRRAAIPGKEAAMEIKPEQLTLDFILDERARELGGEQQRWFDLKRTGKLLERVKAYNPDAKVNIKEHHLLRPIPQTQLDAIINKEEFGQNAGYN
;
A
#
# COMPACT_ATOMS: atom_id res chain seq x y z
N MET A 1 10.94 -15.35 -0.09
CA MET A 1 9.87 -15.35 -1.12
C MET A 1 9.35 -16.75 -1.38
N ASN A 2 10.16 -17.67 -1.95
CA ASN A 2 9.70 -19.03 -2.25
C ASN A 2 9.18 -19.79 -1.03
N GLU A 3 9.69 -19.54 0.17
CA GLU A 3 9.16 -20.11 1.42
C GLU A 3 7.67 -19.81 1.64
N VAL A 4 7.26 -18.54 1.51
CA VAL A 4 5.86 -18.11 1.64
C VAL A 4 5.00 -18.78 0.57
N ARG A 5 5.49 -18.78 -0.68
CA ARG A 5 4.80 -19.34 -1.84
C ARG A 5 4.64 -20.86 -1.77
N ARG A 6 5.63 -21.58 -1.25
CA ARG A 6 5.55 -23.03 -0.99
C ARG A 6 4.55 -23.34 0.13
N ARG A 7 4.57 -22.56 1.22
CA ARG A 7 3.61 -22.72 2.33
C ARG A 7 2.18 -22.51 1.86
N ALA A 8 1.94 -21.53 0.98
CA ALA A 8 0.62 -21.24 0.43
C ALA A 8 0.22 -22.14 -0.76
N ALA A 9 1.11 -23.02 -1.24
CA ALA A 9 0.83 -23.86 -2.39
C ALA A 9 -0.21 -24.94 -2.06
N ILE A 10 -0.98 -25.34 -3.08
CA ILE A 10 -1.76 -26.57 -3.02
C ILE A 10 -0.77 -27.74 -2.87
N PRO A 11 -1.03 -28.72 -1.97
CA PRO A 11 -0.14 -29.85 -1.76
C PRO A 11 0.24 -30.56 -3.08
N GLY A 12 1.55 -30.76 -3.30
CA GLY A 12 2.10 -31.37 -4.52
C GLY A 12 2.26 -30.39 -5.70
N LYS A 13 2.00 -29.09 -5.50
CA LYS A 13 2.21 -28.02 -6.50
C LYS A 13 3.25 -26.99 -6.08
N GLU A 14 4.04 -27.28 -5.05
CA GLU A 14 5.04 -26.38 -4.46
C GLU A 14 6.07 -25.91 -5.51
N ALA A 15 6.59 -26.84 -6.32
CA ALA A 15 7.56 -26.53 -7.36
C ALA A 15 7.00 -25.57 -8.43
N ALA A 16 5.70 -25.63 -8.72
CA ALA A 16 5.05 -24.72 -9.67
C ALA A 16 4.90 -23.30 -9.11
N MET A 17 5.02 -23.13 -7.79
CA MET A 17 4.94 -21.83 -7.13
C MET A 17 6.31 -21.15 -7.01
N GLU A 18 7.42 -21.84 -7.27
CA GLU A 18 8.76 -21.24 -7.14
C GLU A 18 9.05 -20.23 -8.25
N ILE A 19 9.76 -19.17 -7.88
CA ILE A 19 10.34 -18.23 -8.83
C ILE A 19 11.86 -18.26 -8.79
N LYS A 20 12.46 -17.87 -9.91
CA LYS A 20 13.89 -17.61 -10.00
C LYS A 20 14.21 -16.20 -9.52
N PRO A 21 15.45 -15.92 -9.08
CA PRO A 21 15.86 -14.60 -8.62
C PRO A 21 15.55 -13.47 -9.61
N GLU A 22 15.64 -13.73 -10.92
CA GLU A 22 15.44 -12.72 -11.97
C GLU A 22 13.99 -12.25 -12.08
N GLN A 23 13.04 -13.03 -11.56
CA GLN A 23 11.61 -12.69 -11.53
C GLN A 23 11.23 -11.86 -10.29
N LEU A 24 12.13 -11.74 -9.31
CA LEU A 24 11.87 -11.04 -8.05
C LEU A 24 12.01 -9.53 -8.22
N THR A 25 10.99 -8.91 -8.81
CA THR A 25 10.88 -7.45 -8.90
C THR A 25 10.11 -6.88 -7.70
N LEU A 26 10.19 -5.56 -7.50
CA LEU A 26 9.34 -4.87 -6.52
C LEU A 26 7.85 -5.13 -6.78
N ASP A 27 7.44 -5.12 -8.05
CA ASP A 27 6.06 -5.37 -8.42
C ASP A 27 5.62 -6.80 -8.10
N PHE A 28 6.50 -7.78 -8.31
CA PHE A 28 6.26 -9.16 -7.89
C PHE A 28 6.09 -9.27 -6.37
N ILE A 29 6.95 -8.60 -5.59
CA ILE A 29 6.85 -8.58 -4.13
C ILE A 29 5.52 -7.95 -3.68
N LEU A 30 5.13 -6.83 -4.29
CA LEU A 30 3.86 -6.16 -3.99
C LEU A 30 2.65 -7.01 -4.35
N ASP A 31 2.71 -7.79 -5.43
CA ASP A 31 1.65 -8.72 -5.80
C ASP A 31 1.55 -9.88 -4.81
N GLU A 32 2.69 -10.41 -4.36
CA GLU A 32 2.68 -11.49 -3.36
C GLU A 32 2.14 -11.01 -2.01
N ARG A 33 2.56 -9.83 -1.56
CA ARG A 33 2.05 -9.22 -0.31
C ARG A 33 0.55 -8.95 -0.38
N ALA A 34 0.01 -8.61 -1.56
CA ALA A 34 -1.43 -8.43 -1.73
C ALA A 34 -2.21 -9.74 -1.58
N ARG A 35 -1.68 -10.85 -2.10
CA ARG A 35 -2.28 -12.18 -1.97
C ARG A 35 -2.19 -12.70 -0.55
N GLU A 36 -1.03 -12.56 0.07
CA GLU A 36 -0.74 -13.10 1.41
C GLU A 36 -1.48 -12.32 2.50
N LEU A 37 -1.46 -10.99 2.46
CA LEU A 37 -1.94 -10.12 3.55
C LEU A 37 -3.29 -9.45 3.22
N GLY A 38 -4.09 -10.13 2.41
CA GLY A 38 -5.40 -9.64 1.97
C GLY A 38 -6.33 -9.42 3.17
N GLY A 39 -6.79 -8.19 3.37
CA GLY A 39 -7.68 -7.82 4.48
C GLY A 39 -6.96 -7.40 5.77
N GLU A 40 -5.63 -7.52 5.85
CA GLU A 40 -4.85 -7.21 7.06
C GLU A 40 -4.39 -5.75 7.15
N GLN A 41 -5.01 -4.86 6.37
CA GLN A 41 -4.78 -3.40 6.39
C GLN A 41 -3.34 -2.95 6.06
N GLN A 42 -2.49 -3.82 5.50
CA GLN A 42 -1.12 -3.48 5.13
C GLN A 42 -0.98 -2.79 3.78
N ARG A 43 -1.97 -2.99 2.88
CA ARG A 43 -1.83 -2.64 1.46
C ARG A 43 -1.52 -1.17 1.22
N TRP A 44 -2.17 -0.26 1.95
CA TRP A 44 -1.95 1.18 1.78
C TRP A 44 -0.52 1.58 2.16
N PHE A 45 0.00 1.07 3.28
CA PHE A 45 1.36 1.38 3.74
C PHE A 45 2.43 0.86 2.79
N ASP A 46 2.27 -0.36 2.28
CA ASP A 46 3.18 -0.95 1.31
C ASP A 46 3.26 -0.15 0.01
N LEU A 47 2.10 0.22 -0.53
CA LEU A 47 2.05 0.98 -1.76
C LEU A 47 2.56 2.41 -1.58
N LYS A 48 2.26 3.04 -0.45
CA LYS A 48 2.75 4.38 -0.14
C LYS A 48 4.27 4.41 -0.02
N ARG A 49 4.86 3.55 0.81
CA ARG A 49 6.32 3.55 1.08
C ARG A 49 7.17 3.18 -0.14
N THR A 50 6.56 2.56 -1.14
CA THR A 50 7.21 2.16 -2.40
C THR A 50 6.90 3.08 -3.57
N GLY A 51 6.13 4.16 -3.36
CA GLY A 51 5.76 5.10 -4.42
C GLY A 51 4.73 4.55 -5.42
N LYS A 52 4.12 3.39 -5.14
CA LYS A 52 3.23 2.67 -6.07
C LYS A 52 1.74 2.90 -5.82
N LEU A 53 1.36 3.70 -4.83
CA LEU A 53 -0.04 3.91 -4.43
C LEU A 53 -0.92 4.44 -5.56
N LEU A 54 -0.57 5.59 -6.15
CA LEU A 54 -1.40 6.21 -7.20
C LEU A 54 -1.52 5.31 -8.43
N GLU A 55 -0.40 4.77 -8.90
CA GLU A 55 -0.33 3.85 -10.04
C GLU A 55 -1.25 2.63 -9.84
N ARG A 56 -1.09 1.92 -8.72
CA ARG A 56 -1.79 0.66 -8.49
C ARG A 56 -3.25 0.83 -8.08
N VAL A 57 -3.59 1.90 -7.35
CA VAL A 57 -5.00 2.22 -7.06
C VAL A 57 -5.73 2.56 -8.35
N LYS A 58 -5.15 3.37 -9.25
CA LYS A 58 -5.77 3.69 -10.54
C LYS A 58 -5.95 2.47 -11.44
N ALA A 59 -4.96 1.57 -11.44
CA ALA A 59 -4.99 0.37 -12.27
C ALA A 59 -5.99 -0.69 -11.77
N TYR A 60 -6.10 -0.90 -10.45
CA TYR A 60 -6.73 -2.11 -9.90
C TYR A 60 -7.88 -1.87 -8.91
N ASN A 61 -8.12 -0.63 -8.46
CA ASN A 61 -9.19 -0.35 -7.50
C ASN A 61 -10.36 0.41 -8.19
N PRO A 62 -11.45 -0.28 -8.59
CA PRO A 62 -12.56 0.34 -9.28
C PRO A 62 -13.27 1.42 -8.46
N ASP A 63 -13.28 1.30 -7.13
CA ASP A 63 -13.99 2.21 -6.23
C ASP A 63 -13.19 3.49 -5.96
N ALA A 64 -11.87 3.39 -5.89
CA ALA A 64 -11.00 4.51 -5.53
C ALA A 64 -10.31 5.18 -6.72
N LYS A 65 -10.21 4.52 -7.90
CA LYS A 65 -9.43 5.03 -9.05
C LYS A 65 -9.82 6.45 -9.49
N VAL A 66 -11.10 6.81 -9.37
CA VAL A 66 -11.64 8.11 -9.80
C VAL A 66 -11.34 9.22 -8.78
N ASN A 67 -11.18 8.87 -7.51
CA ASN A 67 -11.07 9.83 -6.41
C ASN A 67 -9.65 9.95 -5.85
N ILE A 68 -8.75 9.00 -6.12
CA ILE A 68 -7.39 9.03 -5.60
C ILE A 68 -6.60 10.21 -6.19
N LYS A 69 -6.09 11.08 -5.30
CA LYS A 69 -5.27 12.26 -5.62
C LYS A 69 -3.91 12.15 -4.93
N GLU A 70 -2.96 12.96 -5.36
CA GLU A 70 -1.59 12.93 -4.83
C GLU A 70 -1.52 13.19 -3.31
N HIS A 71 -2.31 14.12 -2.80
CA HIS A 71 -2.37 14.41 -1.36
C HIS A 71 -2.87 13.23 -0.50
N HIS A 72 -3.56 12.23 -1.08
CA HIS A 72 -3.99 11.02 -0.36
C HIS A 72 -2.83 10.09 0.04
N LEU A 73 -1.58 10.44 -0.27
CA LEU A 73 -0.39 9.84 0.34
C LEU A 73 -0.32 10.15 1.85
N LEU A 74 -0.96 11.21 2.31
CA LEU A 74 -1.12 11.55 3.73
C LEU A 74 -2.60 11.59 4.08
N ARG A 75 -2.92 11.45 5.37
CA ARG A 75 -4.26 11.67 5.89
C ARG A 75 -4.35 13.09 6.46
N PRO A 76 -5.53 13.71 6.51
CA PRO A 76 -5.66 14.98 7.20
C PRO A 76 -5.27 14.81 8.66
N ILE A 77 -4.56 15.80 9.20
CA ILE A 77 -4.39 15.96 10.63
C ILE A 77 -5.78 16.32 11.19
N PRO A 78 -6.29 15.62 12.22
CA PRO A 78 -7.60 15.93 12.77
C PRO A 78 -7.69 17.39 13.23
N GLN A 79 -8.74 18.10 12.80
CA GLN A 79 -8.89 19.52 13.10
C GLN A 79 -8.90 19.80 14.62
N THR A 80 -9.50 18.90 15.40
CA THR A 80 -9.52 18.98 16.87
C THR A 80 -8.13 18.93 17.50
N GLN A 81 -7.15 18.27 16.85
CA GLN A 81 -5.77 18.28 17.32
C GLN A 81 -5.05 19.59 16.98
N LEU A 82 -5.31 20.16 15.79
CA LEU A 82 -4.76 21.45 15.40
C LEU A 82 -5.32 22.59 16.25
N ASP A 83 -6.61 22.55 16.61
CA ASP A 83 -7.22 23.58 17.44
C ASP A 83 -6.80 23.49 18.92
N ALA A 84 -6.25 22.35 19.36
CA ALA A 84 -5.78 22.13 20.73
C ALA A 84 -4.38 22.68 21.02
N ILE A 85 -3.62 23.06 19.98
CA ILE A 85 -2.23 23.53 20.12
C ILE A 85 -2.12 25.04 19.88
N ILE A 86 -1.22 25.69 20.62
CA ILE A 86 -1.03 27.15 20.57
C ILE A 86 -0.30 27.64 19.31
N ASN A 87 0.45 26.76 18.65
CA ASN A 87 1.25 27.05 17.47
C ASN A 87 0.73 26.31 16.22
N LYS A 88 -0.60 26.23 16.04
CA LYS A 88 -1.21 25.49 14.94
C LYS A 88 -0.71 25.90 13.55
N GLU A 89 -0.39 27.19 13.39
CA GLU A 89 0.10 27.75 12.12
C GLU A 89 1.50 27.27 11.77
N GLU A 90 2.32 26.90 12.76
CA GLU A 90 3.66 26.35 12.56
C GLU A 90 3.60 24.91 12.04
N PHE A 91 2.71 24.08 12.60
CA PHE A 91 2.53 22.70 12.16
C PHE A 91 1.70 22.59 10.87
N GLY A 92 0.65 23.41 10.76
CA GLY A 92 -0.24 23.44 9.60
C GLY A 92 -0.98 22.14 9.35
N GLN A 93 -1.55 22.03 8.15
CA GLN A 93 -2.23 20.83 7.65
C GLN A 93 -1.37 20.16 6.57
N ASN A 94 -1.55 18.85 6.38
CA ASN A 94 -0.94 18.14 5.26
C ASN A 94 -1.40 18.75 3.92
N ALA A 95 -0.46 18.97 3.00
CA ALA A 95 -0.74 19.63 1.72
C ALA A 95 -1.92 18.97 0.99
N GLY A 96 -2.88 19.79 0.54
CA GLY A 96 -4.09 19.34 -0.14
C GLY A 96 -5.29 19.05 0.78
N TYR A 97 -5.12 19.19 2.09
CA TYR A 97 -6.22 19.20 3.07
C TYR A 97 -6.40 20.61 3.67
N ASN A 98 -7.62 20.91 4.11
CA ASN A 98 -8.00 22.17 4.77
C ASN A 98 -8.30 21.94 6.25
#